data_AF-A0A7S2VXG3-F1
#
_entry.id   AF-A0A7S2VXG3-F1
#
_cell.length_a   1.000
_cell.length_b   1.000
_cell.length_c   1.000
_cell.angle_alpha   90.00
_cell.angle_beta   90.00
_cell.angle_gamma   90.00
#
_symmetry.space_group_name_H-M   'P 1'
#
loop_
_entity.id
_entity.type
_entity.pdbx_description
1 polymer ?
#
loop_
_entity_poly.entity_id
_entity_poly.type
_entity_poly.pdbx_seq_one_letter_code
_entity_poly.pdbx_strand_id
1 'polypeptide(L)'
;NGVHASASPFEACAELNNWLGTPFAETAFGSVLLDAGITEETIKAWSVDPQVTYGAPAMRITGSLFDALEDTETDYCAALCEMIANDGSAKDGIRIIAA
;
A
#
# COMPACT_ATOMS: atom_id res chain seq x y z
N ASN A 1 -13.71 -2.53 -27.56
CA ASN A 1 -13.14 -3.48 -26.56
C ASN A 1 -11.90 -2.81 -26.02
N GLY A 2 -11.85 -2.50 -24.72
CA GLY A 2 -10.64 -1.99 -24.06
C GLY A 2 -9.91 -3.14 -23.38
N VAL A 3 -8.58 -3.08 -23.34
CA VAL A 3 -7.77 -3.94 -22.46
C VAL A 3 -7.39 -3.06 -21.27
N HIS A 4 -7.67 -3.54 -20.07
CA HIS A 4 -7.19 -2.94 -18.82
C HIS A 4 -5.98 -3.72 -18.34
N ALA A 5 -4.92 -3.01 -17.97
CA ALA A 5 -3.73 -3.58 -17.35
C ALA A 5 -3.41 -2.75 -16.11
N SER A 6 -3.33 -3.41 -14.97
CA SER A 6 -2.95 -2.79 -13.69
C SER A 6 -1.51 -2.29 -13.76
N ALA A 7 -1.20 -1.15 -13.12
CA ALA A 7 0.14 -0.56 -13.16
C ALA A 7 1.11 -1.19 -12.14
N SER A 8 0.60 -1.99 -11.21
CA SER A 8 1.38 -2.67 -10.18
C SER A 8 0.76 -3.99 -9.70
N PRO A 9 1.52 -4.86 -9.02
CA PRO A 9 0.98 -6.02 -8.32
C PRO A 9 -0.10 -5.66 -7.28
N PHE A 10 0.05 -4.53 -6.59
CA PHE A 10 -0.95 -4.05 -5.62
C PHE A 10 -2.26 -3.67 -6.32
N GLU A 11 -2.19 -2.91 -7.41
CA GLU A 11 -3.39 -2.54 -8.19
C GLU A 11 -4.12 -3.76 -8.72
N ALA A 12 -3.40 -4.75 -9.25
CA ALA A 12 -4.03 -6.00 -9.70
C ALA A 12 -4.78 -6.70 -8.57
N CYS A 13 -4.21 -6.73 -7.36
CA CYS A 13 -4.84 -7.26 -6.16
C CYS A 13 -6.09 -6.44 -5.76
N ALA A 14 -5.97 -5.11 -5.76
CA ALA A 14 -7.05 -4.18 -5.45
C ALA A 14 -8.22 -4.30 -6.43
N GLU A 15 -7.95 -4.45 -7.72
CA GLU A 15 -8.95 -4.57 -8.78
C GLU A 15 -9.68 -5.91 -8.75
N LEU A 16 -8.97 -7.01 -8.49
CA LEU A 16 -9.61 -8.32 -8.25
C LEU A 16 -10.61 -8.22 -7.09
N ASN A 17 -10.23 -7.56 -6.00
CA ASN A 17 -11.15 -7.35 -4.88
C ASN A 17 -12.31 -6.41 -5.23
N ASN A 18 -12.03 -5.26 -5.84
CA ASN A 18 -13.03 -4.24 -6.14
C ASN A 18 -14.06 -4.69 -7.19
N TRP A 19 -13.62 -5.45 -8.20
CA TRP A 19 -14.48 -5.79 -9.35
C TRP A 19 -15.09 -7.17 -9.23
N LEU A 20 -14.34 -8.14 -8.68
CA LEU A 20 -14.77 -9.53 -8.60
C LEU A 20 -15.15 -9.96 -7.18
N GLY A 21 -14.87 -9.12 -6.18
CA GLY A 21 -15.09 -9.45 -4.77
C GLY A 21 -14.12 -10.51 -4.24
N THR A 22 -13.02 -10.80 -4.96
CA THR A 22 -12.03 -11.79 -4.51
C THR A 22 -11.40 -11.34 -3.20
N PRO A 23 -11.46 -12.14 -2.12
CA PRO A 23 -10.80 -11.81 -0.86
C PRO A 23 -9.30 -11.61 -1.04
N PHE A 24 -8.69 -10.67 -0.30
CA PHE A 24 -7.25 -10.40 -0.44
C PHE A 24 -6.40 -11.64 -0.08
N ALA A 25 -6.84 -12.43 0.89
CA ALA A 25 -6.20 -13.70 1.26
C ALA A 25 -6.29 -14.80 0.17
N GLU A 26 -7.12 -14.61 -0.86
CA GLU A 26 -7.21 -15.53 -2.01
C GLU A 26 -6.41 -15.04 -3.21
N THR A 27 -5.89 -13.81 -3.19
CA THR A 27 -4.95 -13.34 -4.22
C THR A 27 -3.51 -13.67 -3.80
N ALA A 28 -2.67 -14.02 -4.78
CA ALA A 28 -1.27 -14.35 -4.51
C ALA A 28 -0.53 -13.18 -3.84
N PHE A 29 -0.76 -11.96 -4.31
CA PHE A 29 -0.11 -10.77 -3.76
C PHE A 29 -0.72 -10.33 -2.42
N GLY A 30 -2.06 -10.38 -2.27
CA GLY A 30 -2.72 -10.00 -1.02
C GLY A 30 -2.33 -10.91 0.15
N SER A 31 -2.12 -12.20 -0.11
CA SER A 31 -1.59 -13.13 0.90
C SER A 31 -0.21 -12.71 1.41
N VAL A 32 0.69 -12.28 0.51
CA VAL A 32 2.02 -11.77 0.89
C VAL A 32 1.92 -10.55 1.79
N LEU A 33 1.02 -9.60 1.47
CA LEU A 33 0.82 -8.39 2.30
C LEU A 33 0.28 -8.72 3.69
N LEU A 34 -0.63 -9.69 3.79
CA LEU A 34 -1.17 -10.16 5.06
C LEU A 34 -0.10 -10.86 5.90
N ASP A 35 0.73 -11.71 5.27
CA ASP A 35 1.87 -12.38 5.93
C ASP A 35 2.94 -11.39 6.40
N ALA A 36 3.08 -10.26 5.70
CA ALA A 36 3.92 -9.12 6.10
C ALA A 36 3.33 -8.28 7.26
N GLY A 37 2.13 -8.63 7.74
CA GLY A 37 1.46 -7.95 8.86
C GLY A 37 0.67 -6.71 8.49
N ILE A 38 0.49 -6.42 7.20
CA ILE A 38 -0.40 -5.35 6.75
C ILE A 38 -1.84 -5.85 6.91
N THR A 39 -2.64 -5.11 7.68
CA THR A 39 -4.01 -5.56 7.98
C THR A 39 -4.90 -5.53 6.74
N GLU A 40 -5.88 -6.43 6.68
CA GLU A 40 -6.87 -6.43 5.59
C GLU A 40 -7.64 -5.09 5.51
N GLU A 41 -7.87 -4.44 6.65
CA GLU A 41 -8.47 -3.10 6.70
C GLU A 41 -7.59 -2.06 5.99
N THR A 42 -6.27 -2.08 6.24
CA THR A 42 -5.32 -1.21 5.54
C THR A 42 -5.29 -1.49 4.05
N ILE A 43 -5.19 -2.76 3.65
CA ILE A 43 -5.20 -3.15 2.22
C ILE A 43 -6.50 -2.69 1.56
N LYS A 44 -7.65 -2.84 2.24
CA LYS A 44 -8.94 -2.38 1.71
C LYS A 44 -9.02 -0.87 1.60
N ALA A 45 -8.54 -0.12 2.59
CA ALA A 45 -8.48 1.34 2.53
C ALA A 45 -7.58 1.84 1.40
N TRP A 46 -6.53 1.07 1.10
CA TRP A 46 -5.59 1.32 0.01
C TRP A 46 -6.13 0.95 -1.38
N SER A 47 -7.15 0.09 -1.46
CA SER A 47 -7.70 -0.40 -2.73
C SER A 47 -8.46 0.66 -3.55
N VAL A 48 -8.57 1.88 -3.06
CA VAL A 48 -9.25 3.02 -3.72
C VAL A 48 -8.30 4.19 -4.01
N ASP A 49 -7.00 3.90 -4.05
CA ASP A 49 -5.93 4.87 -4.27
C ASP A 49 -5.95 6.09 -3.33
N PRO A 50 -5.79 5.89 -2.00
CA PRO A 50 -5.71 6.99 -1.07
C PRO A 50 -4.40 7.76 -1.20
N GLN A 51 -4.40 8.99 -0.69
CA GLN A 51 -3.14 9.69 -0.45
C GLN A 51 -2.43 9.09 0.76
N VAL A 52 -1.18 8.66 0.59
CA VAL A 52 -0.33 8.15 1.66
C VAL A 52 0.84 9.09 1.89
N THR A 53 1.38 9.11 3.12
CA THR A 53 2.59 9.86 3.43
C THR A 53 3.65 8.93 4.01
N TYR A 54 4.83 8.91 3.39
CA TYR A 54 5.92 8.02 3.74
C TYR A 54 7.29 8.69 3.51
N GLY A 55 8.37 8.00 3.85
CA GLY A 55 9.74 8.47 3.75
C GLY A 55 10.27 9.09 5.05
N ALA A 56 11.58 9.37 5.06
CA ALA A 56 12.28 9.89 6.23
C ALA A 56 11.67 11.24 6.70
N PRO A 57 11.73 11.59 8.00
CA PRO A 57 11.09 12.79 8.54
C PRO A 57 11.46 14.10 7.84
N ALA A 58 12.70 14.23 7.34
CA ALA A 58 13.16 15.42 6.61
C ALA A 58 12.76 15.44 5.12
N MET A 59 12.28 14.31 4.59
CA MET A 59 11.99 14.08 3.17
C MET A 59 10.67 13.33 3.01
N ARG A 60 9.63 13.76 3.76
CA ARG A 60 8.29 13.16 3.67
C ARG A 60 7.73 13.39 2.27
N ILE A 61 7.18 12.35 1.69
CA ILE A 61 6.49 12.36 0.40
C ILE A 61 5.03 12.06 0.69
N THR A 62 4.13 12.89 0.15
CA THR A 62 2.68 12.65 0.17
C THR A 62 2.21 12.56 -1.27
N GLY A 63 1.48 11.50 -1.61
CA GLY A 63 0.97 11.31 -2.97
C GLY A 63 0.00 10.13 -3.06
N SER A 64 -0.46 9.87 -4.28
CA SER A 64 -1.24 8.66 -4.62
C SER A 64 -0.45 7.42 -4.21
N LEU A 65 -1.16 6.43 -3.66
CA LEU A 65 -0.56 5.15 -3.34
C LEU A 65 -0.28 4.36 -4.62
N PHE A 66 -1.16 4.45 -5.60
CA PHE A 66 -1.00 3.75 -6.88
C PHE A 66 0.22 4.31 -7.63
N ASP A 67 0.35 5.64 -7.72
CA ASP A 67 1.54 6.28 -8.29
C ASP A 67 2.83 5.91 -7.52
N ALA A 68 2.75 5.65 -6.21
CA ALA A 68 3.91 5.24 -5.42
C ALA A 68 4.32 3.77 -5.67
N LEU A 69 3.41 2.95 -6.21
CA LEU A 69 3.60 1.51 -6.43
C LEU A 69 3.66 1.15 -7.92
N GLU A 70 3.36 2.08 -8.83
CA GLU A 70 3.39 1.88 -10.27
C GLU A 70 4.78 1.43 -10.77
N ASP A 71 4.81 0.67 -11.86
CA ASP A 71 6.03 0.19 -12.53
C ASP A 71 6.98 -0.61 -11.61
N THR A 72 6.47 -1.18 -10.53
CA THR A 72 7.23 -2.04 -9.61
C THR A 72 6.99 -3.53 -9.86
N GLU A 73 8.03 -4.34 -9.62
CA GLU A 73 7.91 -5.79 -9.58
C GLU A 73 7.43 -6.27 -8.19
N THR A 74 6.98 -7.52 -8.10
CA THR A 74 6.33 -8.10 -6.91
C THR A 74 7.09 -7.86 -5.61
N ASP A 75 8.38 -8.21 -5.56
CA ASP A 75 9.17 -8.11 -4.32
C ASP A 75 9.37 -6.66 -3.88
N TYR A 76 9.64 -5.76 -4.84
CA TYR A 76 9.81 -4.34 -4.55
C TYR A 76 8.49 -3.67 -4.15
N CYS A 77 7.39 -4.03 -4.82
CA CYS A 77 6.05 -3.56 -4.49
C CYS A 77 5.67 -3.94 -3.04
N ALA A 78 5.90 -5.18 -2.64
CA ALA A 78 5.62 -5.65 -1.28
C ALA A 78 6.46 -4.89 -0.24
N ALA A 79 7.77 -4.71 -0.50
CA ALA A 79 8.65 -3.95 0.37
C ALA A 79 8.23 -2.47 0.52
N LEU A 80 7.75 -1.84 -0.56
CA LEU A 80 7.20 -0.49 -0.50
C LEU A 80 5.90 -0.44 0.31
N CYS A 81 4.99 -1.40 0.11
CA CYS A 81 3.78 -1.51 0.91
C CYS A 81 4.11 -1.63 2.42
N GLU A 82 5.08 -2.48 2.78
CA GLU A 82 5.53 -2.61 4.18
C GLU A 82 6.09 -1.30 4.72
N MET A 83 6.97 -0.62 3.96
CA MET A 83 7.54 0.67 4.36
C MET A 83 6.44 1.71 4.59
N ILE A 84 5.49 1.85 3.66
CA ILE A 84 4.39 2.81 3.73
C ILE A 84 3.47 2.49 4.91
N ALA A 85 3.17 1.21 5.15
CA ALA A 85 2.33 0.78 6.28
C ALA A 85 2.98 1.13 7.62
N ASN A 86 4.28 0.88 7.74
CA ASN A 86 5.05 1.18 8.95
C ASN A 86 5.18 2.69 9.19
N ASP A 87 5.35 3.49 8.13
CA ASP A 87 5.39 4.95 8.24
C ASP A 87 4.03 5.58 8.58
N GLY A 88 2.93 5.01 8.08
CA GLY A 88 1.58 5.43 8.45
C GLY A 88 1.23 5.11 9.91
N SER A 89 1.89 4.10 10.49
CA SER A 89 1.76 3.70 11.89
C SER A 89 2.62 4.54 12.85
N ALA A 90 3.64 5.23 12.32
CA ALA A 90 4.47 6.16 13.07
C ALA A 90 3.68 7.45 13.38
N LYS A 91 2.71 7.34 14.28
CA LYS A 91 2.14 8.49 14.99
C LYS A 91 3.29 9.22 15.68
N ASP A 92 3.80 10.28 15.06
CA ASP A 92 4.64 11.34 15.62
C ASP A 92 5.29 10.98 16.97
N GLY A 93 6.18 9.99 16.92
CA GLY A 93 6.82 9.45 18.11
C GLY A 93 7.83 10.46 18.67
N ILE A 94 7.40 11.21 19.68
CA ILE A 94 8.19 11.97 20.64
C ILE A 94 8.79 13.28 20.09
N ARG A 95 8.04 14.37 20.29
CA ARG A 95 8.62 15.66 20.66
C ARG A 95 7.97 16.17 21.95
N ILE A 96 8.36 15.57 23.07
CA ILE A 96 8.37 16.34 24.33
C ILE A 96 9.62 17.22 24.25
N ILE A 97 9.44 18.44 23.76
CA ILE A 97 10.35 19.54 24.08
C ILE A 97 9.67 20.33 25.19
N ALA A 98 9.97 19.91 26.42
CA ALA A 98 9.80 20.78 27.57
C ALA A 98 10.86 21.89 27.47
N ALA A 99 10.40 23.13 27.49
CA ALA A 99 11.17 24.30 27.90
C ALA A 99 10.34 25.04 28.94
#